data_AF-A0A950D5Z9-F1
#
_entry.id   AF-A0A950D5Z9-F1
#
_cell.length_a   1.000
_cell.length_b   1.000
_cell.length_c   1.000
_cell.angle_alpha   90.00
_cell.angle_beta   90.00
_cell.angle_gamma   90.00
#
_symmetry.space_group_name_H-M   'P 1'
#
loop_
_entity.id
_entity.type
_entity.pdbx_description
1 polymer ?
#
loop_
_entity_poly.entity_id
_entity_poly.type
_entity_poly.pdbx_seq_one_letter_code
_entity_poly.pdbx_strand_id
1 'polypeptide(L)'
;MRCRIPIWRGTRALGLTVYTLVLLITSSWERALAAPPMQGGSVIAIDQKTRTFTCRKNTGGDWTCKTTQKTIFTVGKTKGSWSDIKKGVTVECVFHHEGQAAVADRVQIETQAAQPLKE
;
A
#
# COMPACT_ATOMS: atom_id res chain seq x y z
N MET A 1 -2.39 -13.74 -83.02
CA MET A 1 -3.29 -14.92 -82.93
C MET A 1 -3.82 -15.01 -81.51
N ARG A 2 -5.15 -15.17 -81.35
CA ARG A 2 -5.95 -15.77 -80.23
C ARG A 2 -5.37 -15.69 -78.80
N CYS A 3 -6.04 -15.19 -77.76
CA CYS A 3 -7.33 -15.64 -77.19
C CYS A 3 -7.71 -14.64 -76.08
N ARG A 4 -8.89 -13.99 -76.11
CA ARG A 4 -10.16 -14.38 -75.43
C ARG A 4 -10.05 -14.75 -73.94
N ILE A 5 -10.60 -13.84 -73.13
CA ILE A 5 -11.06 -14.00 -71.74
C ILE A 5 -12.13 -15.11 -71.68
N PRO A 6 -12.21 -15.90 -70.59
CA PRO A 6 -13.42 -15.81 -69.77
C PRO A 6 -13.17 -15.91 -68.26
N ILE A 7 -13.62 -14.85 -67.59
CA ILE A 7 -14.28 -14.83 -66.28
C ILE A 7 -15.30 -15.98 -66.13
N TRP A 8 -15.14 -16.87 -65.13
CA TRP A 8 -16.29 -17.43 -64.38
C TRP A 8 -15.92 -18.14 -63.04
N ARG A 9 -16.52 -17.60 -61.98
CA ARG A 9 -16.99 -18.16 -60.68
C ARG A 9 -16.19 -19.24 -59.94
N GLY A 10 -15.88 -18.90 -58.69
CA GLY A 10 -15.60 -19.85 -57.61
C GLY A 10 -15.82 -19.23 -56.23
N THR A 11 -17.08 -19.02 -55.84
CA THR A 11 -17.48 -18.70 -54.47
C THR A 11 -17.11 -19.87 -53.55
N ARG A 12 -16.34 -19.64 -52.48
CA ARG A 12 -16.41 -20.38 -51.20
C ARG A 12 -15.39 -19.86 -50.18
N ALA A 13 -15.76 -20.05 -48.91
CA ALA A 13 -14.97 -19.84 -47.69
C ALA A 13 -15.00 -18.43 -47.06
N LEU A 14 -16.21 -17.90 -46.83
CA LEU A 14 -16.47 -17.13 -45.60
C LEU A 14 -16.64 -18.13 -44.46
N GLY A 15 -15.71 -18.20 -43.52
CA GLY A 15 -15.89 -19.06 -42.35
C GLY A 15 -14.66 -19.39 -41.53
N LEU A 16 -13.72 -18.45 -41.32
CA LEU A 16 -12.60 -18.67 -40.38
C LEU A 16 -11.93 -17.33 -40.04
N THR A 17 -12.65 -16.39 -39.42
CA THR A 17 -12.05 -15.09 -39.02
C THR A 17 -12.67 -14.50 -37.76
N VAL A 18 -13.24 -15.35 -36.89
CA VAL A 18 -13.83 -14.91 -35.61
C VAL A 18 -13.01 -15.40 -34.40
N TYR A 19 -12.04 -16.30 -34.59
CA TYR A 19 -11.41 -17.03 -33.49
C TYR A 19 -10.08 -16.47 -32.95
N THR A 20 -9.50 -15.42 -33.54
CA THR A 20 -8.15 -14.95 -33.21
C THR A 20 -8.09 -13.61 -32.47
N LEU A 21 -9.22 -13.03 -32.04
CA LEU A 21 -9.24 -11.74 -31.32
C LEU A 21 -9.77 -11.82 -29.87
N VAL A 22 -9.87 -13.01 -29.29
CA VAL A 22 -10.33 -13.24 -27.90
C VAL A 22 -9.20 -13.85 -27.06
N LEU A 23 -7.97 -13.33 -27.16
CA LEU A 23 -6.83 -13.81 -26.36
C LEU A 23 -5.84 -12.69 -25.95
N LEU A 24 -6.28 -11.42 -25.94
CA LEU A 24 -5.44 -10.28 -25.51
C LEU A 24 -5.97 -9.52 -24.29
N ILE A 25 -6.92 -10.09 -23.53
CA ILE A 25 -7.51 -9.42 -22.35
C ILE A 25 -7.12 -10.06 -21.02
N THR A 26 -6.20 -11.01 -21.02
CA THR A 26 -5.68 -11.63 -19.78
C THR A 26 -4.23 -11.21 -19.54
N SER A 27 -3.92 -9.92 -19.64
CA SER A 27 -2.78 -9.41 -18.86
C SER A 27 -3.21 -9.40 -17.41
N SER A 28 -3.07 -10.58 -16.81
CA SER A 28 -3.21 -10.86 -15.39
C SER A 28 -2.67 -9.69 -14.59
N TRP A 29 -3.60 -8.98 -13.96
CA TRP A 29 -3.37 -7.98 -12.95
C TRP A 29 -2.91 -8.71 -11.69
N GLU A 30 -1.72 -9.29 -11.75
CA GLU A 30 -0.99 -9.75 -10.58
C GLU A 30 -0.56 -8.49 -9.82
N ARG A 31 -1.51 -7.92 -9.08
CA ARG A 31 -1.19 -6.95 -8.03
C ARG A 31 -0.38 -7.70 -6.99
N ALA A 32 0.94 -7.67 -7.14
CA ALA A 32 1.83 -8.03 -6.06
C ALA A 32 1.40 -7.24 -4.83
N LEU A 33 0.84 -7.93 -3.83
CA LEU A 33 0.61 -7.34 -2.51
C LEU A 33 1.99 -7.14 -1.90
N ALA A 34 2.60 -5.99 -2.16
CA ALA A 34 3.78 -5.56 -1.43
C ALA A 34 3.40 -5.55 0.06
N ALA A 35 4.21 -6.21 0.88
CA ALA A 35 4.06 -6.11 2.32
C ALA A 35 4.13 -4.62 2.71
N PRO A 36 3.20 -4.13 3.54
CA PRO A 36 3.17 -2.71 3.87
C PRO A 36 4.45 -2.35 4.63
N PRO A 37 5.09 -1.21 4.30
CA PRO A 37 6.32 -0.83 4.96
C PRO A 37 6.09 -0.64 6.46
N MET A 38 6.96 -1.26 7.25
CA MET A 38 7.01 -1.14 8.70
C MET A 38 8.15 -0.23 9.11
N GLN A 39 7.88 0.70 10.01
CA GLN A 39 8.87 1.62 10.52
C GLN A 39 8.70 1.79 12.04
N GLY A 40 9.76 1.44 12.76
CA GLY A 40 9.89 1.72 14.19
C GLY A 40 10.50 3.09 14.47
N GLY A 41 10.11 3.70 15.59
CA GLY A 41 10.72 4.93 16.10
C GLY A 41 10.10 5.39 17.42
N SER A 42 10.68 6.43 18.01
CA SER A 42 10.15 7.06 19.22
C SER A 42 9.30 8.28 18.89
N VAL A 43 8.14 8.42 19.55
CA VAL A 43 7.22 9.54 19.34
C VAL A 43 7.81 10.82 19.95
N ILE A 44 7.98 11.86 19.13
CA ILE A 44 8.54 13.16 19.55
C ILE A 44 7.47 14.26 19.61
N ALA A 45 6.46 14.18 18.74
CA ALA A 45 5.36 15.13 18.69
C ALA A 45 4.04 14.43 18.37
N ILE A 46 2.96 14.96 18.92
CA ILE A 46 1.60 14.46 18.70
C ILE A 46 0.72 15.68 18.47
N ASP A 47 0.03 15.70 17.34
CA ASP A 47 -1.03 16.67 17.03
C ASP A 47 -2.38 15.97 17.15
N GLN A 48 -3.15 16.38 18.16
CA GLN A 48 -4.46 15.81 18.43
C GLN A 48 -5.54 16.32 17.47
N LYS A 49 -5.38 17.52 16.89
CA LYS A 49 -6.38 18.13 16.02
C LYS A 49 -6.40 17.43 14.67
N THR A 50 -5.22 17.16 14.12
CA THR A 50 -5.05 16.50 12.82
C THR A 50 -4.90 14.99 12.94
N ARG A 51 -4.83 14.44 14.16
CA ARG A 51 -4.55 13.03 14.46
C ARG A 51 -3.27 12.54 13.77
N THR A 52 -2.24 13.40 13.81
CA THR A 52 -0.92 13.11 13.26
C THR A 52 0.10 13.01 14.37
N PHE A 53 1.08 12.14 14.23
CA PHE A 53 2.19 12.04 15.16
C PHE A 53 3.50 12.02 14.39
N THR A 54 4.52 12.64 14.97
CA THR A 54 5.87 12.65 14.42
C THR A 54 6.72 11.73 15.27
N CYS A 55 7.38 10.79 14.60
CA CYS A 55 8.31 9.87 15.20
C CYS A 55 9.72 10.15 14.70
N ARG A 56 10.69 9.86 15.56
CA ARG A 56 12.11 9.85 15.20
C ARG A 56 12.56 8.42 15.01
N LYS A 57 13.15 8.15 13.84
CA LYS A 57 13.67 6.82 13.49
C LYS A 57 14.96 6.55 14.27
N ASN A 58 15.21 5.29 14.61
CA ASN A 58 16.47 4.88 15.24
C ASN A 58 17.69 5.13 14.32
N THR A 59 17.50 5.10 13.01
CA THR A 59 18.52 5.38 11.99
C THR A 59 18.81 6.86 11.79
N GLY A 60 18.16 7.75 12.55
CA GLY A 60 18.16 9.18 12.30
C GLY A 60 17.10 9.60 11.28
N GLY A 61 16.54 10.78 11.49
CA GLY A 61 15.45 11.35 10.69
C GLY A 61 14.09 11.28 11.37
N ASP A 62 13.27 12.27 11.07
CA ASP A 62 11.92 12.40 11.59
C ASP A 62 10.91 12.08 10.49
N TRP A 63 9.82 11.43 10.86
CA TRP A 63 8.76 11.08 9.94
C TRP A 63 7.40 11.34 10.60
N THR A 64 6.49 11.91 9.83
CA THR A 64 5.14 12.24 10.30
C THR A 64 4.14 11.30 9.67
N CYS A 65 3.36 10.65 10.52
CA CYS A 65 2.31 9.73 10.10
C CYS A 65 0.94 10.30 10.47
N LYS A 66 0.01 10.19 9.52
CA LYS A 66 -1.40 10.48 9.75
C LYS A 66 -2.11 9.22 10.21
N THR A 67 -2.95 9.34 11.23
CA THR A 67 -3.86 8.26 11.61
C THR A 67 -5.27 8.55 11.13
N THR A 68 -5.99 7.49 10.79
CA THR A 68 -7.38 7.53 10.35
C THR A 68 -8.22 6.67 11.27
N GLN A 69 -9.55 6.68 11.09
CA GLN A 69 -10.43 5.79 11.85
C GLN A 69 -10.21 4.31 11.52
N LYS A 70 -9.55 4.01 10.40
CA LYS A 70 -9.19 2.64 10.00
C LYS A 70 -7.90 2.15 10.67
N THR A 71 -7.13 3.06 11.29
CA THR A 71 -5.88 2.72 11.95
C THR A 71 -6.14 1.80 13.14
N ILE A 72 -5.46 0.66 13.16
CA ILE A 72 -5.54 -0.30 14.26
C ILE A 72 -4.44 0.02 15.25
N PHE A 73 -4.81 0.32 16.49
CA PHE A 73 -3.87 0.55 17.58
C PHE A 73 -3.71 -0.73 18.43
N THR A 74 -2.48 -1.10 18.74
CA THR A 74 -2.15 -2.15 19.69
C THR A 74 -1.15 -1.63 20.72
N VAL A 75 -1.30 -2.05 21.97
CA VAL A 75 -0.33 -1.81 23.05
C VAL A 75 0.21 -3.18 23.45
N GLY A 76 1.44 -3.46 23.00
CA GLY A 76 1.98 -4.82 23.01
C GLY A 76 1.07 -5.78 22.25
N LYS A 77 0.50 -6.77 22.97
CA LYS A 77 -0.42 -7.79 22.40
C LYS A 77 -1.89 -7.42 22.54
N THR A 78 -2.21 -6.31 23.18
CA THR A 78 -3.58 -5.91 23.51
C THR A 78 -4.09 -4.86 22.53
N LYS A 79 -5.41 -4.81 22.30
CA LYS A 79 -6.01 -3.71 21.54
C LYS A 79 -5.79 -2.40 22.31
N GLY A 80 -5.22 -1.43 21.62
CA GLY A 80 -4.96 -0.08 22.14
C GLY A 80 -5.89 0.95 21.53
N SER A 81 -5.59 2.21 21.82
CA SER A 81 -6.27 3.37 21.28
C SER A 81 -5.29 4.49 20.94
N TRP A 82 -5.75 5.50 20.22
CA TRP A 82 -4.97 6.72 19.95
C TRP A 82 -4.48 7.39 21.25
N SER A 83 -5.26 7.33 22.32
CA SER A 83 -4.92 7.94 23.62
C SER A 83 -3.73 7.29 24.32
N ASP A 84 -3.34 6.08 23.90
CA ASP A 84 -2.18 5.38 24.43
C ASP A 84 -0.87 5.90 23.80
N ILE A 85 -0.94 6.61 22.68
CA ILE A 85 0.23 7.24 22.06
C ILE A 85 0.64 8.45 22.90
N LYS A 86 1.85 8.40 23.43
CA LYS A 86 2.45 9.45 24.26
C LYS A 86 3.84 9.80 23.75
N LYS A 87 4.28 11.03 24.01
CA LYS A 87 5.66 11.42 23.68
C LYS A 87 6.64 10.55 24.49
N GLY A 88 7.73 10.16 23.86
CA GLY A 88 8.77 9.30 24.44
C GLY A 88 8.52 7.81 24.28
N VAL A 89 7.32 7.37 23.87
CA VAL A 89 7.08 5.93 23.67
C VAL A 89 7.64 5.45 22.33
N THR A 90 8.16 4.23 22.32
CA THR A 90 8.53 3.52 21.08
C THR A 90 7.29 2.95 20.42
N VAL A 91 7.14 3.20 19.13
CA VAL A 91 6.07 2.68 18.30
C VAL A 91 6.63 2.03 17.05
N GLU A 92 5.99 0.95 16.63
CA GLU A 92 6.15 0.34 15.33
C GLU A 92 4.90 0.61 14.52
N CYS A 93 5.06 1.31 13.40
CA CYS A 93 3.95 1.73 12.57
C CYS A 93 4.07 1.11 11.18
N VAL A 94 3.00 0.41 10.80
CA VAL A 94 2.73 -0.06 9.45
C VAL A 94 1.97 1.06 8.74
N PHE A 95 2.49 1.55 7.63
CA PHE A 95 1.88 2.65 6.88
C PHE A 95 1.86 2.36 5.39
N HIS A 96 0.97 3.03 4.69
CA HIS A 96 1.04 3.15 3.24
C HIS A 96 1.13 4.63 2.86
N HIS A 97 1.59 4.88 1.64
CA HIS A 97 1.61 6.23 1.09
C HIS A 97 0.33 6.49 0.31
N GLU A 98 -0.40 7.53 0.71
CA GLU A 98 -1.52 8.08 -0.06
C GLU A 98 -1.06 9.41 -0.66
N GLY A 99 -0.59 9.35 -1.91
CA GLY A 99 0.09 10.48 -2.56
C GLY A 99 1.40 10.80 -1.85
N GLN A 100 1.51 12.01 -1.29
CA GLN A 100 2.68 12.46 -0.52
C GLN A 100 2.55 12.24 1.00
N ALA A 101 1.40 11.78 1.49
CA ALA A 101 1.18 11.58 2.92
C ALA A 101 1.40 10.11 3.32
N ALA A 102 2.06 9.88 4.46
CA ALA A 102 2.11 8.56 5.08
C ALA A 102 0.87 8.36 5.97
N VAL A 103 0.07 7.36 5.66
CA VAL A 103 -1.16 7.00 6.36
C VAL A 103 -0.93 5.68 7.11
N ALA A 104 -1.12 5.70 8.42
CA ALA A 104 -0.91 4.54 9.28
C ALA A 104 -2.09 3.56 9.20
N ASP A 105 -1.81 2.30 8.88
CA ASP A 105 -2.79 1.21 8.92
C ASP A 105 -2.81 0.52 10.28
N ARG A 106 -1.62 0.30 10.86
CA ARG A 106 -1.46 -0.29 12.19
C ARG A 106 -0.37 0.44 12.95
N VAL A 107 -0.65 0.80 14.19
CA VAL A 107 0.31 1.38 15.13
C VAL A 107 0.40 0.45 16.34
N GLN A 108 1.56 -0.18 16.50
CA GLN A 108 1.90 -0.97 17.66
C GLN A 108 2.75 -0.14 18.60
N ILE A 109 2.20 0.18 19.76
CA ILE A 109 2.89 0.84 20.84
C ILE A 109 3.60 -0.25 21.63
N GLU A 110 4.93 -0.19 21.67
CA GLU A 110 5.65 -1.05 22.60
C GLU A 110 5.37 -0.56 24.01
N THR A 111 4.89 -1.45 24.87
CA THR A 111 4.79 -1.20 26.30
C THR A 111 6.22 -1.06 26.83
N GLN A 112 6.80 0.13 26.71
CA GLN A 112 8.05 0.42 27.37
C GLN A 112 7.79 0.35 28.87
N ALA A 113 8.21 -0.75 29.50
CA ALA A 113 8.73 -0.65 30.84
C ALA A 113 9.77 0.47 30.79
N ALA A 114 9.55 1.51 31.61
CA ALA A 114 10.33 2.74 31.69
C ALA A 114 11.75 2.59 31.11
N GLN A 115 12.08 3.37 30.06
CA GLN A 115 13.49 3.52 29.71
C GLN A 115 14.21 3.97 30.98
N PRO A 116 15.21 3.22 31.49
CA PRO A 116 15.95 3.69 32.64
C PRO A 116 16.57 5.03 32.26
N LEU A 117 16.30 6.02 33.11
CA LEU A 117 16.95 7.31 33.15
C LEU A 117 18.46 7.04 33.08
N LYS A 118 19.12 7.40 31.97
CA LYS A 118 20.58 7.52 31.99
C LYS A 118 20.88 8.74 32.85
N GLU A 119 21.28 8.49 34.10
CA GLU A 119 21.96 9.45 34.98
C GLU A 119 23.18 10.06 34.28
#